data_AF-D3FVV2-F1
#
_entry.id   AF-D3FVV2-F1
#
_cell.length_a   1.000
_cell.length_b   1.000
_cell.length_c   1.000
_cell.angle_alpha   90.00
_cell.angle_beta   90.00
_cell.angle_gamma   90.00
#
_symmetry.space_group_name_H-M   'P 1'
#
loop_
_entity.id
_entity.type
_entity.pdbx_description
1 polymer ?
#
loop_
_entity_poly.entity_id
_entity_poly.type
_entity_poly.pdbx_seq_one_letter_code
_entity_poly.pdbx_strand_id
1 'polypeptide(L)'
;MKVFQVIKKQKGHTLLIILFLLLVSGVSVLFNQAFSSAERGQPESDLGEAFEVSGPATMDVTLQYMYLDGEVIEEKTKETIWSMEDFWAQYEDWTLLRQSEGGMVFQMEIDDISPALKMNGYFGITEDGVLSIFEGVPQDEQVIQSFFQVDTKKLKSKQHSELVNGIPVGDKHHYEEVLEAFAEYKESEF
;
A
#
# COMPACT_ATOMS: atom_id res chain seq x y z
N MET A 1 -72.56 -35.00 22.52
CA MET A 1 -73.25 -35.65 21.40
C MET A 1 -73.14 -34.76 20.18
N LYS A 2 -72.39 -35.17 19.14
CA LYS A 2 -72.40 -34.71 17.73
C LYS A 2 -72.11 -33.20 17.44
N VAL A 3 -71.43 -32.73 16.38
CA VAL A 3 -70.56 -33.24 15.28
C VAL A 3 -70.40 -32.02 14.33
N PHE A 4 -69.19 -31.79 13.79
CA PHE A 4 -68.86 -31.05 12.52
C PHE A 4 -69.10 -29.52 12.44
N GLN A 5 -68.50 -28.74 11.54
CA GLN A 5 -67.21 -28.67 10.81
C GLN A 5 -67.26 -27.33 10.03
N VAL A 6 -66.15 -26.58 10.04
CA VAL A 6 -65.46 -25.90 8.90
C VAL A 6 -66.23 -24.92 7.96
N ILE A 7 -65.68 -23.70 7.76
CA ILE A 7 -65.13 -23.12 6.50
C ILE A 7 -65.20 -21.56 6.43
N LYS A 8 -64.02 -20.95 6.32
CA LYS A 8 -63.56 -19.70 5.65
C LYS A 8 -64.37 -18.39 5.73
N LYS A 9 -63.66 -17.35 6.20
CA LYS A 9 -63.64 -16.02 5.54
C LYS A 9 -62.31 -15.28 5.75
N GLN A 10 -61.23 -15.80 5.16
CA GLN A 10 -59.94 -15.12 5.04
C GLN A 10 -59.87 -14.52 3.63
N LYS A 11 -60.34 -13.28 3.45
CA LYS A 11 -60.32 -12.57 2.14
C LYS A 11 -59.63 -11.21 2.18
N GLY A 12 -59.30 -10.67 3.36
CA GLY A 12 -58.62 -9.37 3.48
C GLY A 12 -57.09 -9.46 3.43
N HIS A 13 -56.50 -10.41 4.15
CA HIS A 13 -55.04 -10.53 4.25
C HIS A 13 -54.38 -11.04 2.97
N THR A 14 -55.05 -11.86 2.17
CA THR A 14 -54.47 -12.41 0.94
C THR A 14 -54.22 -11.31 -0.10
N LEU A 15 -55.10 -10.30 -0.18
CA LEU A 15 -54.92 -9.17 -1.10
C LEU A 15 -53.76 -8.25 -0.65
N LEU A 16 -53.63 -8.02 0.65
CA LEU A 16 -52.53 -7.24 1.25
C LEU A 16 -51.17 -7.95 1.10
N ILE A 17 -51.13 -9.27 1.22
CA ILE A 17 -49.90 -10.07 1.03
C ILE A 17 -49.46 -10.06 -0.44
N ILE A 18 -50.40 -10.12 -1.39
CA ILE A 18 -50.08 -10.02 -2.82
C ILE A 18 -49.56 -8.62 -3.18
N LEU A 19 -50.14 -7.56 -2.61
CA LEU A 19 -49.67 -6.18 -2.80
C LEU A 19 -48.26 -5.96 -2.21
N PHE A 20 -47.98 -6.57 -1.07
CA PHE A 20 -46.65 -6.52 -0.44
C PHE A 20 -45.60 -7.30 -1.26
N LEU A 21 -45.95 -8.46 -1.82
CA LEU A 21 -45.07 -9.23 -2.70
C LEU A 21 -44.74 -8.48 -4.01
N LEU A 22 -45.69 -7.75 -4.59
CA LEU A 22 -45.46 -6.92 -5.78
C LEU A 22 -44.58 -5.69 -5.49
N LEU A 23 -44.68 -5.10 -4.31
CA LEU A 23 -43.80 -3.99 -3.88
C LEU A 23 -42.36 -4.47 -3.67
N VAL A 24 -42.16 -5.64 -3.08
CA VAL A 24 -40.82 -6.21 -2.88
C VAL A 24 -40.15 -6.54 -4.22
N SER A 25 -40.89 -7.09 -5.20
CA SER A 25 -40.29 -7.37 -6.52
C SER A 25 -39.98 -6.10 -7.33
N GLY A 26 -40.79 -5.03 -7.17
CA GLY A 26 -40.53 -3.75 -7.82
C GLY A 26 -39.30 -3.03 -7.27
N VAL A 27 -39.08 -3.10 -5.95
CA VAL A 27 -37.88 -2.55 -5.30
C VAL A 27 -36.63 -3.34 -5.69
N SER A 28 -36.71 -4.66 -5.85
CA SER A 28 -35.55 -5.47 -6.29
C SER A 28 -35.06 -5.12 -7.70
N VAL A 29 -35.94 -4.71 -8.63
CA VAL A 29 -35.54 -4.30 -9.98
C VAL A 29 -34.90 -2.91 -9.98
N LEU A 30 -35.43 -1.97 -9.19
CA LEU A 30 -34.88 -0.62 -9.06
C LEU A 30 -33.55 -0.61 -8.27
N PHE A 31 -33.42 -1.45 -7.25
CA PHE A 31 -32.16 -1.61 -6.49
C PHE A 31 -31.08 -2.28 -7.35
N ASN A 32 -31.44 -3.23 -8.24
CA ASN A 32 -30.49 -3.81 -9.19
C ASN A 32 -29.94 -2.78 -10.20
N GLN A 33 -30.78 -1.88 -10.74
CA GLN A 33 -30.30 -0.82 -11.64
C GLN A 33 -29.39 0.22 -10.95
N ALA A 34 -29.69 0.55 -9.69
CA ALA A 34 -28.86 1.46 -8.90
C ALA A 34 -27.52 0.82 -8.50
N PHE A 35 -27.51 -0.47 -8.13
CA PHE A 35 -26.30 -1.22 -7.80
C PHE A 35 -25.44 -1.52 -9.03
N SER A 36 -26.05 -1.84 -10.19
CA SER A 36 -25.32 -2.02 -11.46
C SER A 36 -24.68 -0.73 -12.00
N SER A 37 -25.06 0.43 -11.46
CA SER A 37 -24.42 1.71 -11.77
C SER A 37 -23.22 2.02 -10.87
N ALA A 38 -23.09 1.31 -9.73
CA ALA A 38 -22.02 1.48 -8.75
C ALA A 38 -20.85 0.49 -8.92
N GLU A 39 -21.02 -0.58 -9.71
CA GLU A 39 -19.95 -1.51 -10.11
C GLU A 39 -19.75 -1.53 -11.62
N ARG A 40 -19.39 -0.37 -12.20
CA ARG A 40 -18.74 -0.33 -13.51
C ARG A 40 -17.23 -0.14 -13.34
N GLY A 41 -16.62 -0.98 -12.51
CA GLY A 41 -15.22 -1.37 -12.65
C GLY A 41 -15.22 -2.69 -13.41
N GLN A 42 -14.86 -2.67 -14.69
CA GLN A 42 -14.56 -3.90 -15.39
C GLN A 42 -13.42 -4.61 -14.64
N PRO A 43 -13.41 -5.95 -14.53
CA PRO A 43 -12.13 -6.63 -14.50
C PRO A 43 -11.54 -6.41 -15.89
N GLU A 44 -10.77 -5.33 -16.06
CA GLU A 44 -9.85 -5.23 -17.18
C GLU A 44 -8.87 -6.38 -17.02
N SER A 45 -9.12 -7.45 -17.77
CA SER A 45 -8.07 -8.36 -18.18
C SER A 45 -7.13 -7.55 -19.08
N ASP A 46 -6.22 -6.80 -18.46
CA ASP A 46 -5.09 -6.17 -19.13
C ASP A 46 -4.08 -7.27 -19.48
N LEU A 47 -4.46 -8.11 -20.44
CA LEU A 47 -3.47 -8.75 -21.29
C LEU A 47 -3.14 -7.68 -22.32
N GLY A 48 -2.14 -6.86 -21.96
CA GLY A 48 -1.68 -5.74 -22.75
C GLY A 48 -1.56 -6.14 -24.22
N GLU A 49 -2.29 -5.42 -25.07
CA GLU A 49 -2.03 -5.48 -26.50
C GLU A 49 -0.59 -5.03 -26.72
N ALA A 50 0.24 -5.94 -27.22
CA ALA A 50 1.58 -5.60 -27.65
C ALA A 50 1.47 -4.53 -28.73
N PHE A 51 1.88 -3.30 -28.40
CA PHE A 51 1.94 -2.20 -29.35
C PHE A 51 2.92 -2.54 -30.47
N GLU A 52 2.41 -2.94 -31.64
CA GLU A 52 3.22 -2.99 -32.86
C GLU A 52 3.47 -1.56 -33.35
N VAL A 53 4.62 -1.00 -32.96
CA VAL A 53 5.02 0.33 -33.39
C VAL A 53 5.74 0.24 -34.75
N SER A 54 5.10 0.68 -35.83
CA SER A 54 5.67 0.75 -37.19
C SER A 54 6.62 1.95 -37.43
N GLY A 55 7.25 2.50 -36.38
CA GLY A 55 8.18 3.64 -36.45
C GLY A 55 8.66 4.08 -35.06
N PRO A 56 9.53 5.10 -34.94
CA PRO A 56 9.96 5.57 -33.63
C PRO A 56 8.79 6.15 -32.82
N ALA A 57 8.56 5.63 -31.62
CA ALA A 57 7.53 6.13 -30.70
C ALA A 57 8.17 6.94 -29.57
N THR A 58 7.59 8.09 -29.25
CA THR A 58 7.97 8.86 -28.06
C THR A 58 7.04 8.50 -26.92
N MET A 59 7.59 8.15 -25.76
CA MET A 59 6.83 7.73 -24.60
C MET A 59 7.38 8.37 -23.32
N ASP A 60 6.49 8.73 -22.39
CA ASP A 60 6.87 9.16 -21.06
C ASP A 60 7.35 7.93 -20.26
N VAL A 61 8.53 8.04 -19.65
CA VAL A 61 9.12 7.00 -18.81
C VAL A 61 9.37 7.58 -17.43
N THR A 62 8.82 6.93 -16.41
CA THR A 62 9.07 7.24 -15.00
C THR A 62 9.94 6.16 -14.40
N LEU A 63 11.08 6.56 -13.84
CA LEU A 63 12.02 5.70 -13.14
C LEU A 63 11.85 5.90 -11.63
N GLN A 64 11.58 4.84 -10.91
CA GLN A 64 11.44 4.83 -9.45
C GLN A 64 12.63 4.13 -8.82
N TYR A 65 13.36 4.84 -7.98
CA TYR A 65 14.46 4.29 -7.19
C TYR A 65 13.93 4.04 -5.77
N MET A 66 13.75 2.78 -5.39
CA MET A 66 13.23 2.39 -4.08
C MET A 66 14.38 2.02 -3.15
N TYR A 67 14.57 2.79 -2.08
CA TYR A 67 15.62 2.58 -1.09
C TYR A 67 15.14 1.64 0.04
N LEU A 68 16.09 1.14 0.85
CA LEU A 68 15.81 0.19 1.94
C LEU A 68 14.89 0.75 3.04
N ASP A 69 14.86 2.07 3.21
CA ASP A 69 13.99 2.79 4.13
C ASP A 69 12.59 3.04 3.57
N GLY A 70 12.32 2.61 2.34
CA GLY A 70 11.04 2.74 1.66
C GLY A 70 10.84 4.09 0.97
N GLU A 71 11.82 5.00 1.02
CA GLU A 71 11.79 6.21 0.20
C GLU A 71 11.87 5.85 -1.29
N VAL A 72 11.02 6.49 -2.09
CA VAL A 72 10.99 6.33 -3.54
C VAL A 72 11.31 7.66 -4.19
N ILE A 73 12.43 7.71 -4.91
CA ILE A 73 12.79 8.86 -5.73
C ILE A 73 12.30 8.62 -7.15
N GLU A 74 11.59 9.60 -7.74
CA GLU A 74 11.12 9.52 -9.12
C GLU A 74 11.96 10.40 -10.05
N GLU A 75 12.31 9.86 -11.20
CA GLU A 75 12.85 10.60 -12.34
C GLU A 75 11.92 10.42 -13.54
N LYS A 76 11.59 11.52 -14.22
CA LYS A 76 10.68 11.51 -15.39
C LYS A 76 11.45 11.94 -16.63
N THR A 77 11.46 11.08 -17.63
CA THR A 77 12.12 11.31 -18.91
C THR A 77 11.17 11.03 -20.06
N LYS A 78 11.49 11.56 -21.25
CA LYS A 78 10.81 11.27 -22.51
C LYS A 78 11.75 10.47 -23.37
N GLU A 79 11.44 9.20 -23.58
CA GLU A 79 12.24 8.32 -24.41
C GLU A 79 11.67 8.24 -25.82
N THR A 80 12.56 8.26 -26.82
CA THR A 80 12.18 7.94 -28.20
C THR A 80 12.69 6.55 -28.53
N ILE A 81 11.74 5.63 -28.64
CA ILE A 81 11.97 4.20 -28.87
C ILE A 81 12.11 3.98 -30.37
N TRP A 82 13.36 3.84 -30.83
CA TRP A 82 13.68 3.49 -32.22
C TRP A 82 13.54 2.00 -32.49
N SER A 83 13.88 1.19 -31.48
CA SER A 83 13.78 -0.26 -31.45
C SER A 83 13.27 -0.67 -30.08
N MET A 84 12.25 -1.50 -30.05
CA MET A 84 11.70 -2.02 -28.80
C MET A 84 12.71 -2.92 -28.08
N GLU A 85 13.54 -3.65 -28.83
CA GLU A 85 14.60 -4.51 -28.28
C GLU A 85 15.66 -3.69 -27.54
N ASP A 86 16.18 -2.63 -28.18
CA ASP A 86 17.20 -1.77 -27.56
C ASP A 86 16.65 -1.05 -26.33
N PHE A 87 15.37 -0.64 -26.38
CA PHE A 87 14.70 -0.01 -25.25
C PHE A 87 14.58 -0.96 -24.05
N TRP A 88 14.14 -2.21 -24.25
CA TRP A 88 14.07 -3.18 -23.15
C TRP A 88 15.46 -3.55 -22.61
N ALA A 89 16.49 -3.62 -23.47
CA ALA A 89 17.86 -3.85 -23.04
C ALA A 89 18.39 -2.73 -22.14
N GLN A 90 18.01 -1.47 -22.40
CA GLN A 90 18.38 -0.34 -21.54
C GLN A 90 17.79 -0.43 -20.12
N TYR A 91 16.65 -1.10 -19.97
CA TYR A 91 15.93 -1.26 -18.70
C TYR A 91 15.94 -2.71 -18.19
N GLU A 92 16.95 -3.51 -18.58
CA GLU A 92 16.99 -4.95 -18.24
C GLU A 92 17.07 -5.22 -16.73
N ASP A 93 17.74 -4.34 -15.99
CA ASP A 93 17.87 -4.41 -14.53
C ASP A 93 16.68 -3.78 -13.79
N TRP A 94 15.67 -3.30 -14.52
CA TRP A 94 14.50 -2.63 -13.97
C TRP A 94 13.27 -3.51 -13.99
N THR A 95 12.45 -3.38 -12.95
CA THR A 95 11.12 -4.01 -12.92
C THR A 95 10.10 -3.07 -13.55
N LEU A 96 9.45 -3.49 -14.64
CA LEU A 96 8.32 -2.76 -15.20
C LEU A 96 7.11 -2.91 -14.26
N LEU A 97 6.71 -1.80 -13.62
CA LEU A 97 5.55 -1.77 -12.72
C LEU A 97 4.24 -1.47 -13.45
N ARG A 98 4.30 -0.62 -14.47
CA ARG A 98 3.11 -0.19 -15.23
C ARG A 98 3.49 0.18 -16.66
N GLN A 99 2.63 -0.21 -17.59
CA GLN A 99 2.66 0.22 -18.98
C GLN A 99 1.25 0.68 -19.36
N SER A 100 1.12 1.86 -19.96
CA SER A 100 -0.16 2.39 -20.45
C SER A 100 0.06 3.40 -21.58
N GLU A 101 -1.02 3.93 -22.16
CA GLU A 101 -0.94 5.03 -23.13
C GLU A 101 -0.25 6.28 -22.55
N GLY A 102 -0.35 6.48 -21.23
CA GLY A 102 0.30 7.59 -20.52
C GLY A 102 1.79 7.38 -20.22
N GLY A 103 2.39 6.27 -20.65
CA GLY A 103 3.80 5.96 -20.43
C GLY A 103 4.08 4.69 -19.65
N MET A 104 5.36 4.48 -19.36
CA MET A 104 5.87 3.33 -18.60
C MET A 104 6.45 3.77 -17.25
N VAL A 105 6.25 2.95 -16.24
CA VAL A 105 6.84 3.11 -14.90
C VAL A 105 7.73 1.92 -14.62
N PHE A 106 9.01 2.19 -14.42
CA PHE A 106 10.02 1.22 -14.03
C PHE A 106 10.44 1.47 -12.59
N GLN A 107 10.79 0.41 -11.88
CA GLN A 107 11.35 0.49 -10.53
C GLN A 107 12.63 -0.31 -10.42
N MET A 108 13.60 0.26 -9.71
CA MET A 108 14.85 -0.37 -9.33
C MET A 108 14.97 -0.30 -7.80
N GLU A 109 15.30 -1.43 -7.18
CA GLU A 109 15.66 -1.47 -5.77
C GLU A 109 17.10 -1.00 -5.60
N ILE A 110 17.30 -0.03 -4.71
CA ILE A 110 18.60 0.48 -4.35
C ILE A 110 18.98 -0.11 -3.00
N ASP A 111 20.05 -0.90 -3.00
CA ASP A 111 20.59 -1.56 -1.81
C ASP A 111 21.39 -0.59 -0.91
N ASP A 112 20.79 0.56 -0.62
CA ASP A 112 21.28 1.64 0.23
C ASP A 112 20.08 2.34 0.89
N ILE A 113 20.35 3.13 1.92
CA ILE A 113 19.35 4.03 2.51
C ILE A 113 19.34 5.36 1.75
N SER A 114 18.20 6.06 1.77
CA SER A 114 18.04 7.29 1.02
C SER A 114 19.01 8.41 1.46
N PRO A 115 19.39 9.34 0.57
CA PRO A 115 20.17 10.50 0.95
C PRO A 115 19.51 11.36 2.04
N ALA A 116 18.17 11.46 2.05
CA ALA A 116 17.44 12.25 3.04
C ALA A 116 17.60 11.65 4.45
N LEU A 117 17.47 10.31 4.56
CA LEU A 117 17.65 9.60 5.81
C LEU A 117 19.08 9.77 6.36
N LYS A 118 20.09 9.73 5.50
CA LYS A 118 21.50 9.95 5.90
C LYS A 118 21.77 11.36 6.44
N MET A 119 21.06 12.36 5.91
CA MET A 119 21.30 13.76 6.30
C MET A 119 20.60 14.12 7.60
N ASN A 120 19.36 13.66 7.78
CA ASN A 120 18.47 14.16 8.82
C ASN A 120 17.89 13.06 9.73
N GLY A 121 18.14 11.78 9.43
CA GLY A 121 17.60 10.67 10.20
C GLY A 121 18.31 10.49 11.54
N TYR A 122 17.53 10.25 12.60
CA TYR A 122 18.06 9.80 13.89
C TYR A 122 17.25 8.62 14.41
N PHE A 123 17.93 7.54 14.80
CA PHE A 123 17.30 6.49 15.57
C PHE A 123 16.93 7.01 16.96
N GLY A 124 15.74 6.67 17.40
CA GLY A 124 15.25 6.95 18.73
C GLY A 124 14.19 5.96 19.17
N ILE A 125 13.56 6.27 20.29
CA ILE A 125 12.48 5.47 20.83
C ILE A 125 11.28 6.36 21.10
N THR A 126 10.09 5.90 20.70
CA THR A 126 8.84 6.59 21.04
C THR A 126 8.53 6.46 22.53
N GLU A 127 7.57 7.25 23.03
CA GLU A 127 7.08 7.12 24.41
C GLU A 127 6.58 5.70 24.73
N ASP A 128 6.01 5.03 23.72
CA ASP A 128 5.52 3.66 23.82
C ASP A 128 6.63 2.60 23.71
N GLY A 129 7.90 3.00 23.59
CA GLY A 129 9.02 2.06 23.52
C GLY A 129 9.30 1.51 22.12
N VAL A 130 8.79 2.14 21.05
CA VAL A 130 9.02 1.67 19.67
C VAL A 130 10.29 2.28 19.12
N LEU A 131 11.27 1.43 18.74
CA LEU A 131 12.45 1.86 18.00
C LEU A 131 12.00 2.39 16.64
N SER A 132 12.34 3.65 16.36
CA SER A 132 11.95 4.35 15.15
C SER A 132 13.06 5.28 14.68
N ILE A 133 13.02 5.71 13.42
CA ILE A 133 13.83 6.83 12.92
C ILE A 133 12.95 8.08 12.83
N PHE A 134 13.51 9.19 13.27
CA PHE A 134 12.88 10.51 13.29
C PHE A 134 13.61 11.45 12.31
N GLU A 135 12.87 12.41 11.77
CA GLU A 135 13.42 13.52 10.99
C GLU A 135 14.01 14.58 11.93
N GLY A 136 15.19 14.31 12.49
CA GLY A 136 15.80 15.09 13.55
C GLY A 136 15.81 14.39 14.90
N VAL A 137 16.11 15.12 15.97
CA VAL A 137 16.30 14.54 17.30
C VAL A 137 14.96 14.04 17.90
N PRO A 138 14.91 12.84 18.52
CA PRO A 138 13.68 12.25 19.07
C PRO A 138 13.15 12.99 20.31
N GLN A 139 12.51 14.14 20.13
CA GLN A 139 11.77 14.83 21.20
C GLN A 139 10.44 15.43 20.77
N ASP A 140 10.30 15.86 19.51
CA ASP A 140 9.03 16.37 18.95
C ASP A 140 8.96 16.18 17.41
N GLU A 141 9.87 15.39 16.85
CA GLU A 141 10.06 15.29 15.40
C GLU A 141 9.18 14.21 14.76
N GLN A 142 8.97 14.34 13.46
CA GLN A 142 8.17 13.41 12.69
C GLN A 142 8.87 12.04 12.63
N VAL A 143 8.12 10.97 12.93
CA VAL A 143 8.58 9.60 12.69
C VAL A 143 8.60 9.34 11.18
N ILE A 144 9.79 9.00 10.67
CA ILE A 144 10.00 8.57 9.28
C ILE A 144 9.61 7.10 9.15
N GLN A 145 10.13 6.24 10.04
CA GLN A 145 9.94 4.80 9.97
C GLN A 145 9.96 4.19 11.37
N SER A 146 9.04 3.27 11.64
CA SER A 146 9.01 2.48 12.88
C SER A 146 9.39 1.03 12.60
N PHE A 147 10.12 0.42 13.54
CA PHE A 147 10.64 -0.94 13.40
C PHE A 147 9.93 -1.90 14.35
N PHE A 148 10.33 -1.91 15.62
CA PHE A 148 9.84 -2.85 16.62
C PHE A 148 9.83 -2.25 18.02
N GLN A 149 9.01 -2.81 18.89
CA GLN A 149 8.97 -2.44 20.30
C GLN A 149 10.18 -3.04 21.04
N VAL A 150 10.84 -2.20 21.82
CA VAL A 150 12.03 -2.53 22.61
C VAL A 150 11.66 -2.57 24.09
N ASP A 151 12.10 -3.63 24.78
CA ASP A 151 11.97 -3.73 26.23
C ASP A 151 12.94 -2.75 26.91
N THR A 152 12.46 -1.53 27.15
CA THR A 152 13.26 -0.44 27.74
C THR A 152 13.82 -0.78 29.12
N LYS A 153 13.23 -1.75 29.83
CA LYS A 153 13.71 -2.20 31.15
C LYS A 153 14.95 -3.09 31.04
N LYS A 154 15.17 -3.72 29.88
CA LYS A 154 16.35 -4.54 29.60
C LYS A 154 17.50 -3.73 28.98
N LEU A 155 17.22 -2.55 28.45
CA LEU A 155 18.24 -1.66 27.90
C LEU A 155 19.26 -1.26 28.97
N LYS A 156 20.54 -1.23 28.58
CA LYS A 156 21.57 -0.61 29.43
C LYS A 156 21.30 0.89 29.50
N SER A 157 21.59 1.51 30.65
CA SER A 157 21.33 2.95 30.86
C SER A 157 21.97 3.84 29.79
N LYS A 158 23.15 3.45 29.28
CA LYS A 158 23.82 4.17 28.18
C LYS A 158 23.01 4.09 26.88
N GLN A 159 22.58 2.90 26.47
CA GLN A 159 21.80 2.68 25.25
C GLN A 159 20.44 3.39 25.29
N HIS A 160 19.76 3.34 26.44
CA HIS A 160 18.53 4.10 26.65
C HIS A 160 18.77 5.60 26.48
N SER A 161 19.85 6.13 27.08
CA SER A 161 20.20 7.54 26.92
C SER A 161 20.54 7.89 25.47
N GLU A 162 21.20 7.00 24.72
CA GLU A 162 21.52 7.22 23.30
C GLU A 162 20.25 7.30 22.45
N LEU A 163 19.30 6.39 22.64
CA LEU A 163 18.01 6.43 21.94
C LEU A 163 17.17 7.67 22.27
N VAL A 164 17.18 8.12 23.53
CA VAL A 164 16.46 9.34 23.94
C VAL A 164 17.09 10.61 23.36
N ASN A 165 18.42 10.66 23.23
CA ASN A 165 19.11 11.81 22.65
C ASN A 165 19.20 11.75 21.11
N GLY A 166 18.82 10.62 20.51
CA GLY A 166 18.98 10.36 19.08
C GLY A 166 20.37 9.84 18.71
N ILE A 167 20.38 8.77 17.92
CA ILE A 167 21.60 8.25 17.28
C ILE A 167 21.52 8.63 15.80
N PRO A 168 22.39 9.51 15.26
CA PRO A 168 22.32 9.94 13.87
C PRO A 168 22.48 8.76 12.93
N VAL A 169 21.65 8.68 11.90
CA VAL A 169 21.80 7.69 10.84
C VAL A 169 23.05 8.02 10.04
N GLY A 170 23.89 7.01 9.82
CA GLY A 170 25.18 7.16 9.14
C GLY A 170 25.09 6.72 7.69
N ASP A 171 25.87 5.71 7.34
CA ASP A 171 25.69 4.95 6.11
C ASP A 171 24.78 3.73 6.36
N LYS A 172 24.55 2.95 5.30
CA LYS A 172 23.81 1.69 5.38
C LYS A 172 24.37 0.75 6.46
N HIS A 173 25.69 0.66 6.59
CA HIS A 173 26.30 -0.25 7.55
C HIS A 173 25.99 0.16 8.98
N HIS A 174 26.10 1.46 9.30
CA HIS A 174 25.70 1.97 10.60
C HIS A 174 24.21 1.77 10.88
N TYR A 175 23.36 1.98 9.86
CA TYR A 175 21.92 1.73 9.95
C TYR A 175 21.62 0.27 10.33
N GLU A 176 22.23 -0.69 9.63
CA GLU A 176 22.08 -2.13 9.91
C GLU A 176 22.63 -2.50 11.30
N GLU A 177 23.80 -1.97 11.67
CA GLU A 177 24.44 -2.23 12.96
C GLU A 177 23.56 -1.78 14.13
N VAL A 178 22.95 -0.59 14.04
CA VAL A 178 22.05 -0.08 15.08
C VAL A 178 20.81 -0.97 15.20
N LEU A 179 20.19 -1.35 14.07
CA LEU A 179 19.03 -2.25 14.09
C LEU A 179 19.36 -3.61 14.72
N GLU A 180 20.50 -4.20 14.36
CA GLU A 180 20.96 -5.47 14.94
C GLU A 180 21.25 -5.34 16.44
N ALA A 181 21.94 -4.26 16.85
CA ALA A 181 22.27 -4.00 18.24
C ALA A 181 21.05 -3.85 19.14
N PHE A 182 19.93 -3.31 18.61
CA PHE A 182 18.69 -3.16 19.38
C PHE A 182 17.72 -4.33 19.23
N ALA A 183 17.89 -5.19 18.21
CA ALA A 183 17.08 -6.38 18.01
C ALA A 183 17.17 -7.36 19.19
N GLU A 184 18.29 -7.40 19.93
CA GLU A 184 18.44 -8.24 21.14
C GLU A 184 17.46 -7.87 22.27
N TYR A 185 16.93 -6.64 22.24
CA TYR A 185 15.97 -6.12 23.23
C TYR A 185 14.53 -6.11 22.73
N LYS A 186 14.26 -6.64 21.53
CA LYS A 186 12.91 -6.70 20.98
C LYS A 186 11.98 -7.42 21.97
N GLU A 187 10.83 -6.81 22.26
CA GLU A 187 9.82 -7.47 23.08
C GLU A 187 9.35 -8.73 22.35
N SER A 188 9.38 -9.88 23.04
CA SER A 188 8.79 -11.10 22.51
C SER A 188 7.28 -10.86 22.41
N GLU A 189 6.72 -11.04 21.21
CA GLU A 189 5.26 -11.03 21.08
C GLU A 189 4.68 -12.10 22.02
N PHE A 190 3.77 -11.68 22.90
CA PHE A 190 3.09 -12.55 23.87
C PHE A 190 1.89 -13.23 23.22
#